data_AF-A0A2V9MRI6-F1
#
_entry.id   AF-A0A2V9MRI6-F1
#
_cell.length_a   1.000
_cell.length_b   1.000
_cell.length_c   1.000
_cell.angle_alpha   90.00
_cell.angle_beta   90.00
_cell.angle_gamma   90.00
#
_symmetry.space_group_name_H-M   'P 1'
#
loop_
_entity.id
_entity.type
_entity.pdbx_description
1 polymer ?
#
loop_
_entity_poly.entity_id
_entity_poly.type
_entity_poly.pdbx_seq_one_letter_code
_entity_poly.pdbx_strand_id
1 'polypeptide(L)'
;MHFKSTANQFRFYSLREQLSSAASQIRKQIAAEMIKIAQEEVELARRQYENAKLDSTIGYEASNHYYYRPLDLVEKVLNCRDVIDQLQKLHGMNAR
;
A
#
# COMPACT_ATOMS: atom_id res chain seq x y z
N MET A 1 8.39 -2.39 11.09
CA MET A 1 7.76 -2.52 9.75
C MET A 1 6.24 -2.38 9.85
N HIS A 2 5.56 -3.16 10.69
CA HIS A 2 4.10 -3.13 10.84
C HIS A 2 3.50 -1.71 11.08
N PHE A 3 3.97 -0.95 12.08
CA PHE A 3 3.44 0.39 12.35
C PHE A 3 3.60 1.40 11.20
N LYS A 4 4.69 1.29 10.43
CA LYS A 4 4.89 2.10 9.23
C LYS A 4 3.86 1.74 8.16
N SER A 5 3.53 0.46 8.02
CA SER A 5 2.47 0.00 7.12
C SER A 5 1.09 0.54 7.52
N THR A 6 0.77 0.49 8.81
CA THR A 6 -0.46 1.08 9.35
C THR A 6 -0.54 2.59 9.09
N ALA A 7 0.54 3.33 9.35
CA ALA A 7 0.59 4.76 9.10
C ALA A 7 0.45 5.10 7.60
N ASN A 8 1.09 4.32 6.73
CA ASN A 8 0.97 4.45 5.28
C ASN A 8 -0.47 4.20 4.81
N GLN A 9 -1.12 3.15 5.31
CA GLN A 9 -2.51 2.84 4.97
C GLN A 9 -3.48 3.95 5.43
N PHE A 10 -3.32 4.46 6.65
CA PHE A 10 -4.10 5.59 7.14
C PHE A 10 -3.93 6.83 6.25
N ARG A 11 -2.68 7.18 5.93
CA ARG A 11 -2.39 8.33 5.07
C ARG A 11 -2.96 8.14 3.67
N PHE A 12 -2.87 6.94 3.10
CA PHE A 12 -3.43 6.61 1.79
C PHE A 12 -4.95 6.80 1.78
N TYR A 13 -5.67 6.33 2.81
CA TYR A 13 -7.12 6.52 2.90
C TYR A 13 -7.53 7.98 3.06
N SER A 14 -6.80 8.75 3.87
CA SER A 14 -7.04 10.19 3.98
C SER A 14 -6.82 10.91 2.64
N LEU A 15 -5.75 10.58 1.92
CA LEU A 15 -5.51 11.16 0.58
C LEU A 15 -6.55 10.73 -0.44
N ARG A 16 -7.07 9.50 -0.36
CA ARG A 16 -8.16 9.02 -1.23
C ARG A 16 -9.44 9.83 -1.03
N GLU A 17 -9.78 10.16 0.21
CA GLU A 17 -10.92 11.03 0.54
C GLU A 17 -10.69 12.48 0.07
N GLN A 18 -9.48 12.98 0.18
CA GLN A 18 -9.13 14.28 -0.40
C GLN A 18 -9.21 14.24 -1.93
N LEU A 19 -8.80 13.16 -2.58
CA LEU A 19 -8.81 13.01 -4.03
C LEU A 19 -10.23 13.03 -4.61
N SER A 20 -11.22 12.48 -3.88
CA SER A 20 -12.62 12.45 -4.32
C SER A 20 -13.30 13.82 -4.25
N SER A 21 -12.81 14.72 -3.37
CA SER A 21 -13.36 16.07 -3.16
C SER A 21 -12.50 17.19 -3.77
N ALA A 22 -11.28 16.89 -4.24
CA ALA A 22 -10.34 17.88 -4.75
C ALA A 22 -10.68 18.44 -6.14
N ALA A 23 -10.39 19.74 -6.32
CA ALA A 23 -10.41 20.39 -7.63
C ALA A 23 -9.39 19.76 -8.60
N SER A 24 -9.69 19.77 -9.90
CA SER A 24 -8.92 19.11 -10.96
C SER A 24 -7.41 19.40 -10.92
N GLN A 25 -7.03 20.64 -10.56
CA GLN A 25 -5.64 21.09 -10.53
C GLN A 25 -4.77 20.38 -9.47
N ILE A 26 -5.35 20.02 -8.32
CA ILE A 26 -4.60 19.44 -7.18
C ILE A 26 -4.65 17.90 -7.22
N ARG A 27 -5.61 17.30 -7.93
CA ARG A 27 -5.79 15.84 -8.02
C ARG A 27 -4.52 15.11 -8.48
N LYS A 28 -3.76 15.67 -9.43
CA LYS A 28 -2.50 15.06 -9.89
C LYS A 28 -1.44 15.00 -8.78
N GLN A 29 -1.34 16.03 -7.94
CA GLN A 29 -0.39 16.08 -6.83
C GLN A 29 -0.77 15.06 -5.74
N ILE A 30 -2.05 15.00 -5.38
CA ILE A 30 -2.57 14.02 -4.41
C ILE A 30 -2.31 12.59 -4.92
N ALA A 31 -2.59 12.33 -6.20
CA ALA A 31 -2.35 11.03 -6.81
C ALA A 31 -0.86 10.65 -6.85
N ALA A 32 0.05 11.61 -7.08
CA ALA A 32 1.49 11.36 -7.01
C ALA A 32 1.95 10.97 -5.59
N GLU A 33 1.42 11.62 -4.56
CA GLU A 33 1.69 11.24 -3.16
C GLU A 33 1.13 9.86 -2.82
N MET A 34 -0.07 9.53 -3.33
CA MET A 34 -0.65 8.19 -3.17
C MET A 34 0.20 7.10 -3.86
N ILE A 35 0.73 7.38 -5.06
CA ILE A 35 1.67 6.48 -5.77
C ILE A 35 2.93 6.26 -4.94
N LYS A 36 3.52 7.33 -4.38
CA LYS A 36 4.71 7.22 -3.54
C LYS A 36 4.46 6.33 -2.32
N ILE A 37 3.33 6.50 -1.64
CA ILE A 37 2.95 5.65 -0.50
C ILE A 37 2.79 4.19 -0.94
N ALA A 38 2.13 3.94 -2.07
CA ALA A 38 1.97 2.58 -2.59
C ALA A 38 3.32 1.92 -2.95
N GLN A 39 4.28 2.68 -3.49
CA GLN A 39 5.65 2.20 -3.74
C GLN A 39 6.39 1.88 -2.44
N GLU A 40 6.25 2.73 -1.41
CA GLU A 40 6.79 2.44 -0.07
C GLU A 40 6.18 1.16 0.52
N GLU A 41 4.87 0.92 0.31
CA GLU A 41 4.20 -0.30 0.77
C GLU A 41 4.67 -1.56 0.03
N VAL A 42 4.98 -1.48 -1.27
CA VAL A 42 5.59 -2.60 -2.01
C VAL A 42 6.91 -3.02 -1.35
N GLU A 43 7.78 -2.05 -1.08
CA GLU A 43 9.09 -2.32 -0.47
C GLU A 43 8.95 -2.84 0.97
N LEU A 44 7.99 -2.33 1.73
CA LEU A 44 7.73 -2.79 3.08
C LEU A 44 7.17 -4.22 3.11
N ALA A 45 6.24 -4.55 2.21
CA ALA A 45 5.66 -5.87 2.09
C ALA A 45 6.71 -6.91 1.67
N ARG A 46 7.61 -6.58 0.74
CA ARG A 46 8.75 -7.43 0.36
C ARG A 46 9.67 -7.73 1.54
N ARG A 47 10.04 -6.72 2.33
CA ARG A 47 10.87 -6.93 3.53
C ARG A 47 10.15 -7.76 4.59
N GLN A 48 8.85 -7.55 4.75
CA GLN A 48 8.06 -8.31 5.71
C GLN A 48 7.89 -9.78 5.27
N TYR A 49 7.81 -10.04 3.97
CA TYR A 49 7.74 -11.39 3.41
C TYR A 49 8.98 -12.22 3.77
N GLU A 50 10.18 -11.66 3.62
CA GLU A 50 11.41 -12.35 4.00
C GLU A 50 11.42 -12.74 5.49
N ASN A 51 10.93 -11.86 6.37
CA ASN A 51 10.82 -12.18 7.80
C ASN A 51 9.76 -13.25 8.08
N ALA A 52 8.57 -13.13 7.48
CA ALA A 52 7.47 -14.07 7.68
C ALA A 52 7.75 -15.48 7.08
N LYS A 53 8.63 -15.56 6.08
CA LYS A 53 9.12 -16.82 5.53
C LYS A 53 10.05 -17.56 6.51
N LEU A 54 10.82 -16.82 7.30
CA LEU A 54 11.75 -17.37 8.30
C LEU A 54 11.04 -17.77 9.59
N ASP A 55 9.97 -17.05 9.96
CA ASP A 55 9.17 -17.32 11.16
C ASP A 55 7.67 -17.19 10.85
N SER A 56 6.99 -18.33 10.80
CA SER A 56 5.56 -18.41 10.48
C SER A 56 4.65 -17.90 11.60
N THR A 57 5.19 -17.56 12.78
CA THR A 57 4.43 -16.94 13.87
C THR A 57 4.28 -15.44 13.68
N ILE A 58 5.13 -14.82 12.85
CA ILE A 58 5.02 -13.41 12.47
C ILE A 58 3.76 -13.23 11.61
N GLY A 59 2.74 -12.59 12.18
CA GLY A 59 1.43 -12.45 11.56
C GLY A 59 0.31 -13.25 12.23
N TYR A 60 0.60 -13.95 13.33
CA TYR A 60 -0.41 -14.56 14.17
C TYR A 60 -0.95 -13.58 15.21
N GLU A 61 -2.27 -13.35 15.21
CA GLU A 61 -2.96 -12.60 16.26
C GLU A 61 -3.75 -13.56 17.15
N ALA A 62 -3.14 -13.96 18.27
CA ALA A 62 -3.68 -15.00 19.15
C ALA A 62 -5.07 -14.70 19.72
N SER A 63 -5.42 -13.42 19.91
CA SER A 63 -6.72 -13.01 20.46
C SER A 63 -7.88 -13.18 19.48
N ASN A 64 -7.60 -13.13 18.17
CA ASN A 64 -8.60 -13.21 17.11
C ASN A 64 -8.46 -14.46 16.24
N HIS A 65 -7.45 -15.31 16.53
CA HIS A 65 -7.05 -16.45 15.71
C HIS A 65 -6.82 -16.12 14.22
N TYR A 66 -6.47 -14.86 13.91
CA TYR A 66 -6.11 -14.46 12.55
C TYR A 66 -4.68 -14.88 12.26
N TYR A 67 -4.49 -15.45 11.07
CA TYR A 67 -3.18 -15.77 10.51
C TYR A 67 -3.00 -14.94 9.25
N TYR A 68 -2.01 -14.04 9.26
CA TYR A 68 -1.43 -13.54 8.02
C TYR A 68 -0.43 -14.57 7.51
N ARG A 69 -0.63 -15.06 6.29
CA ARG A 69 0.31 -15.92 5.59
C ARG A 69 1.29 -15.05 4.80
N PRO A 70 2.53 -15.53 4.56
CA PRO A 70 3.47 -14.82 3.68
C PRO A 70 2.85 -14.52 2.29
N LEU A 71 1.94 -15.36 1.80
CA LEU A 71 1.26 -15.12 0.52
C LEU A 71 0.39 -13.85 0.53
N ASP A 72 -0.16 -13.44 1.66
CA ASP A 72 -0.96 -12.22 1.78
C ASP A 72 -0.09 -10.97 1.53
N LEU A 73 1.21 -11.04 1.85
CA LEU A 73 2.17 -9.98 1.54
C LEU A 73 2.50 -9.93 0.04
N VAL A 74 2.48 -11.07 -0.65
CA VAL A 74 2.63 -11.13 -2.12
C VAL A 74 1.42 -10.53 -2.80
N GLU A 75 0.21 -10.88 -2.35
CA GLU A 75 -1.03 -10.28 -2.83
C GLU A 75 -1.04 -8.77 -2.62
N LYS A 76 -0.59 -8.30 -1.45
CA LYS A 76 -0.44 -6.87 -1.18
C LYS A 76 0.48 -6.17 -2.19
N VAL A 77 1.59 -6.78 -2.59
CA VAL A 77 2.47 -6.22 -3.64
C VAL A 77 1.74 -6.09 -4.97
N LEU A 78 0.96 -7.11 -5.38
CA LEU A 78 0.16 -7.07 -6.61
C LEU A 78 -0.88 -5.96 -6.55
N ASN A 79 -1.61 -5.85 -5.45
CA ASN A 79 -2.62 -4.81 -5.23
C ASN A 79 -2.01 -3.41 -5.27
N CYS A 80 -0.85 -3.20 -4.63
CA CYS A 80 -0.17 -1.89 -4.70
C CYS A 80 0.27 -1.53 -6.11
N ARG A 81 0.74 -2.50 -6.92
CA ARG A 81 1.11 -2.26 -8.32
C ARG A 81 -0.10 -1.89 -9.18
N ASP A 82 -1.20 -2.62 -9.04
CA ASP A 82 -2.44 -2.33 -9.75
C ASP A 82 -2.97 -0.92 -9.38
N VAL A 83 -2.95 -0.56 -8.10
CA VAL A 83 -3.32 0.79 -7.63
C VAL A 83 -2.42 1.87 -8.26
N ILE A 84 -1.11 1.65 -8.34
CA ILE A 84 -0.18 2.59 -8.98
C ILE A 84 -0.54 2.77 -10.46
N ASP A 85 -0.74 1.68 -11.18
CA ASP A 85 -1.09 1.70 -12.61
C ASP A 85 -2.41 2.43 -12.85
N GLN A 86 -3.41 2.19 -12.01
CA GLN A 86 -4.71 2.88 -12.09
C GLN A 86 -4.57 4.38 -11.83
N LEU A 87 -3.83 4.79 -10.79
CA LEU A 87 -3.59 6.20 -10.48
C LEU A 87 -2.82 6.89 -11.61
N GLN A 88 -1.83 6.22 -12.19
CA GLN A 88 -1.07 6.73 -13.33
C GLN A 88 -1.96 6.96 -14.56
N LYS A 89 -2.77 5.96 -14.93
CA LYS A 89 -3.70 6.03 -16.07
C LYS A 89 -4.74 7.14 -15.88
N LEU A 90 -5.38 7.20 -14.71
CA LEU A 90 -6.45 8.17 -14.44
C LEU A 90 -5.98 9.62 -14.42
N HIS A 91 -4.71 9.85 -14.10
CA HIS A 91 -4.15 11.20 -13.92
C HIS A 91 -3.13 11.58 -14.99
N GLY A 92 -2.96 10.76 -16.03
CA GLY A 92 -2.06 11.02 -17.16
C GLY A 92 -0.60 11.15 -16.73
N MET A 93 -0.18 10.33 -15.76
CA MET A 93 1.20 10.26 -15.29
C MET A 93 1.88 9.08 -15.98
N ASN A 94 2.74 9.32 -16.96
CA ASN A 94 3.46 8.24 -17.63
C ASN A 94 4.43 7.56 -16.66
N ALA A 95 4.37 6.22 -16.58
CA ALA A 95 5.43 5.42 -15.99
C ALA A 95 6.72 5.67 -16.79
N ARG A 96 7.78 6.13 -16.11
CA ARG A 96 9.14 6.07 -16.64
C ARG A 96 9.69 4.67 -16.47
#